data_AF-A0A239P4W0-F1
#
_entry.id   AF-A0A239P4W0-F1
#
_cell.length_a   1.000
_cell.length_b   1.000
_cell.length_c   1.000
_cell.angle_alpha   90.00
_cell.angle_beta   90.00
_cell.angle_gamma   90.00
#
_symmetry.space_group_name_H-M   'P 1'
#
loop_
_entity.id
_entity.type
_entity.pdbx_description
1 polymer ?
#
loop_
_entity_poly.entity_id
_entity_poly.type
_entity_poly.pdbx_seq_one_letter_code
_entity_poly.pdbx_strand_id
1 'polypeptide(L)'
;MLDRAREFLRSIQGLEPGRAREALGELRERYPEAVFRLLWQREEYDGSLHYDLLIKESEHGTVSLSWCPDRALPWPLRGVHRASELLLLRVNGVDMQIPDAIAQLDFLWDEARLTDRLVTACLLQEELYESPIAFSEAELQEAVDAFRRARGLVTAQVTREWMELHSLSVRDLEELVAGEAAVARLRDRVTAGQVESYFAEHRGEFDRVRVARLVYSDQTHARRAAEQVLDGADFYAVAEREFLTGRASGDLFGDLPADELGQGEKGVVEAGDVLGPIPLGDEFAVLKVLSVETAALDDRTRQRVGRVLFDEWIAERRKSAKIEWFWGNTARTDSL
;
A
#
# COMPACT_ATOMS: atom_id res chain seq x y z
N MET A 1 -37.41 10.37 -23.79
CA MET A 1 -37.77 9.11 -23.10
C MET A 1 -36.75 8.75 -22.02
N LEU A 2 -35.45 8.65 -22.35
CA LEU A 2 -34.40 8.23 -21.40
C LEU A 2 -34.29 9.08 -20.13
N ASP A 3 -34.40 10.41 -20.21
CA ASP A 3 -34.36 11.26 -19.00
C ASP A 3 -35.50 10.97 -18.02
N ARG A 4 -36.71 10.75 -18.56
CA ARG A 4 -37.89 10.39 -17.75
C ARG A 4 -37.79 8.97 -17.20
N ALA A 5 -37.22 8.04 -17.97
CA ALA A 5 -36.89 6.70 -17.52
C ALA A 5 -35.87 6.72 -16.36
N ARG A 6 -34.88 7.62 -16.42
CA ARG A 6 -33.91 7.85 -15.34
C ARG A 6 -34.58 8.45 -14.10
N GLU A 7 -35.43 9.45 -14.26
CA GLU A 7 -36.20 10.04 -13.15
C GLU A 7 -37.12 9.00 -12.49
N PHE A 8 -37.78 8.16 -13.29
CA PHE A 8 -38.59 7.04 -12.81
C PHE A 8 -37.75 6.05 -11.97
N LEU A 9 -36.57 5.64 -12.46
CA LEU A 9 -35.68 4.75 -11.71
C LEU A 9 -35.27 5.35 -10.36
N ARG A 10 -35.08 6.68 -10.28
CA ARG A 10 -34.81 7.38 -9.02
C ARG A 10 -36.02 7.40 -8.08
N SER A 11 -37.23 7.55 -8.61
CA SER A 11 -38.44 7.67 -7.78
C SER A 11 -38.90 6.35 -7.14
N ILE A 12 -38.49 5.21 -7.70
CA ILE A 12 -38.90 3.88 -7.20
C ILE A 12 -37.92 3.27 -6.19
N GLN A 13 -36.88 4.00 -5.80
CA GLN A 13 -35.88 3.51 -4.86
C GLN A 13 -36.49 3.23 -3.49
N GLY A 14 -36.19 2.06 -2.93
CA GLY A 14 -36.74 1.60 -1.65
C GLY A 14 -38.21 1.15 -1.70
N LEU A 15 -38.86 1.20 -2.87
CA LEU A 15 -40.20 0.61 -3.03
C LEU A 15 -40.09 -0.91 -3.16
N GLU A 16 -41.10 -1.62 -2.63
CA GLU A 16 -41.28 -3.04 -2.92
C GLU A 16 -41.69 -3.27 -4.39
N PRO A 17 -41.35 -4.43 -5.00
CA PRO A 17 -41.48 -4.63 -6.45
C PRO A 17 -42.91 -4.47 -6.99
N GLY A 18 -43.92 -4.75 -6.16
CA GLY A 18 -45.33 -4.51 -6.52
C GLY A 18 -45.62 -3.03 -6.76
N ARG A 19 -45.19 -2.16 -5.84
CA ARG A 19 -45.37 -0.70 -5.93
C ARG A 19 -44.54 -0.08 -7.04
N ALA A 20 -43.32 -0.56 -7.24
CA ALA A 20 -42.45 -0.11 -8.32
C ALA A 20 -43.04 -0.43 -9.71
N ARG A 21 -43.71 -1.59 -9.86
CA ARG A 21 -44.42 -1.96 -11.09
C ARG A 21 -45.69 -1.15 -11.31
N GLU A 22 -46.44 -0.81 -10.25
CA GLU A 22 -47.60 0.09 -10.35
C GLU A 22 -47.17 1.46 -10.88
N ALA A 23 -46.07 2.02 -10.35
CA ALA A 23 -45.52 3.30 -10.77
C ALA A 23 -45.07 3.33 -12.25
N LEU A 24 -44.77 2.17 -12.85
CA LEU A 24 -44.40 2.06 -14.27
C LEU A 24 -45.58 2.41 -15.21
N GLY A 25 -46.82 2.40 -14.71
CA GLY A 25 -48.02 2.74 -15.48
C GLY A 25 -47.94 4.12 -16.13
N GLU A 26 -47.49 5.14 -15.40
CA GLU A 26 -47.36 6.51 -15.91
C GLU A 26 -46.40 6.57 -17.11
N LEU A 27 -45.29 5.82 -17.05
CA LEU A 27 -44.29 5.78 -18.12
C LEU A 27 -44.84 5.08 -19.36
N ARG A 28 -45.65 4.03 -19.20
CA ARG A 28 -46.30 3.29 -20.29
C ARG A 28 -47.41 4.09 -20.97
N GLU A 29 -48.25 4.79 -20.21
CA GLU A 29 -49.30 5.65 -20.76
C GLU A 29 -48.70 6.78 -21.60
N ARG A 30 -47.57 7.33 -21.14
CA ARG A 30 -46.89 8.43 -21.82
C ARG A 30 -46.16 8.01 -23.09
N TYR A 31 -45.69 6.77 -23.17
CA TYR A 31 -44.93 6.24 -24.30
C TYR A 31 -45.51 4.88 -24.74
N PRO A 32 -46.72 4.86 -25.34
CA PRO A 32 -47.44 3.62 -25.66
C PRO A 32 -46.73 2.76 -26.72
N GLU A 33 -45.91 3.39 -27.56
CA GLU A 33 -45.14 2.72 -28.63
C GLU A 33 -43.88 2.00 -28.10
N ALA A 34 -43.49 2.23 -26.84
CA ALA A 34 -42.31 1.63 -26.22
C ALA A 34 -42.70 0.56 -25.20
N VAL A 35 -42.00 -0.58 -25.24
CA VAL A 35 -42.19 -1.65 -24.26
C VAL A 35 -41.22 -1.47 -23.11
N PHE A 36 -41.76 -1.25 -21.91
CA PHE A 36 -41.00 -1.15 -20.66
C PHE A 36 -41.09 -2.43 -19.84
N ARG A 37 -39.94 -2.98 -19.46
CA ARG A 37 -39.84 -4.08 -18.49
C ARG A 37 -38.94 -3.67 -17.32
N LEU A 38 -39.49 -3.76 -16.12
CA LEU A 38 -38.76 -3.54 -14.89
C LEU A 38 -38.22 -4.87 -14.36
N LEU A 39 -36.91 -4.93 -14.17
CA LEU A 39 -36.19 -6.01 -13.50
C LEU A 39 -35.82 -5.55 -12.09
N TRP A 40 -35.77 -6.48 -11.15
CA TRP A 40 -35.32 -6.18 -9.78
C TRP A 40 -34.61 -7.37 -9.14
N GLN A 41 -33.70 -7.06 -8.21
CA GLN A 41 -32.90 -8.00 -7.44
C GLN A 41 -32.76 -7.44 -6.03
N ARG A 42 -32.65 -8.36 -5.08
CA ARG A 42 -32.35 -8.05 -3.69
C ARG A 42 -30.87 -8.28 -3.43
N GLU A 43 -30.22 -7.31 -2.82
CA GLU A 43 -28.83 -7.41 -2.38
C GLU A 43 -28.71 -8.39 -1.21
N GLU A 44 -27.67 -9.24 -1.24
CA GLU A 44 -27.44 -10.23 -0.19
C GLU A 44 -26.85 -9.60 1.08
N TYR A 45 -26.10 -8.50 0.95
CA TYR A 45 -25.39 -7.85 2.04
C TYR A 45 -26.30 -6.97 2.92
N ASP A 46 -27.16 -6.14 2.33
CA ASP A 46 -28.01 -5.18 3.06
C ASP A 46 -29.52 -5.37 2.81
N GLY A 47 -29.90 -6.35 1.98
CA GLY A 47 -31.30 -6.64 1.67
C GLY A 47 -32.00 -5.59 0.80
N SER A 48 -31.28 -4.59 0.29
CA SER A 48 -31.82 -3.50 -0.54
C SER A 48 -32.32 -4.01 -1.89
N LEU A 49 -33.28 -3.30 -2.48
CA LEU A 49 -33.86 -3.64 -3.78
C LEU A 49 -33.32 -2.69 -4.86
N HIS A 50 -32.74 -3.27 -5.90
CA HIS A 50 -32.28 -2.54 -7.06
C HIS A 50 -33.12 -2.83 -8.29
N TYR A 51 -33.24 -1.82 -9.15
CA TYR A 51 -34.13 -1.82 -10.29
C TYR A 51 -33.40 -1.43 -11.57
N ASP A 52 -33.66 -2.21 -12.62
CA ASP A 52 -33.21 -1.96 -13.98
C ASP A 52 -34.40 -1.87 -14.92
N LEU A 53 -34.37 -0.91 -15.84
CA LEU A 53 -35.44 -0.69 -16.80
C LEU A 53 -34.95 -1.04 -18.20
N LEU A 54 -35.57 -2.07 -18.78
CA LEU A 54 -35.41 -2.40 -20.19
C LEU A 54 -36.45 -1.64 -21.02
N ILE A 55 -35.98 -0.93 -22.04
CA ILE A 55 -36.77 -0.12 -22.95
C ILE A 55 -36.58 -0.67 -24.36
N LYS A 56 -37.67 -1.07 -25.01
CA LYS A 56 -37.66 -1.54 -26.39
C LYS A 56 -38.55 -0.65 -27.25
N GLU A 57 -37.93 0.06 -28.18
CA GLU A 57 -38.59 0.77 -29.28
C GLU A 57 -38.52 -0.14 -30.54
N SER A 58 -39.52 -0.10 -31.42
CA SER A 58 -39.66 -1.04 -32.55
C SER A 58 -38.43 -1.12 -33.47
N GLU A 59 -38.18 -2.32 -34.00
CA GLU A 59 -37.05 -2.78 -34.84
C GLU A 59 -35.60 -2.44 -34.43
N HIS A 60 -35.38 -1.65 -33.38
CA HIS A 60 -34.07 -1.14 -33.01
C HIS A 60 -33.71 -1.49 -31.56
N GLY A 61 -33.20 -2.72 -31.37
CA GLY A 61 -32.47 -3.10 -30.16
C GLY A 61 -33.28 -3.05 -28.85
N THR A 62 -32.57 -3.07 -27.72
CA THR A 62 -33.14 -2.91 -26.39
C THR A 62 -32.14 -2.13 -25.55
N VAL A 63 -32.59 -1.04 -24.94
CA VAL A 63 -31.77 -0.22 -24.05
C VAL A 63 -31.98 -0.72 -22.64
N SER A 64 -30.89 -1.04 -21.95
CA SER A 64 -30.89 -1.27 -20.50
C SER A 64 -30.49 0.03 -19.80
N LEU A 65 -31.33 0.49 -18.88
CA LEU A 65 -31.05 1.67 -18.06
C LEU A 65 -31.05 1.26 -16.60
N SER A 66 -29.95 1.57 -15.92
CA SER A 66 -29.75 1.28 -14.51
C SER A 66 -29.47 2.58 -13.78
N TRP A 67 -29.94 2.68 -12.53
CA TRP A 67 -29.57 3.77 -11.64
C TRP A 67 -29.23 3.20 -10.27
N CYS A 68 -28.15 3.70 -9.68
CA CYS A 68 -27.73 3.38 -8.34
C CYS A 68 -27.31 4.68 -7.62
N PRO A 69 -27.44 4.72 -6.28
CA PRO A 69 -26.78 5.74 -5.47
C PRO A 69 -25.25 5.56 -5.52
N ASP A 70 -24.50 6.60 -5.17
CA ASP A 70 -23.04 6.71 -5.32
C ASP A 70 -22.23 5.54 -4.72
N ARG A 71 -22.83 4.77 -3.80
CA ARG A 71 -22.20 3.65 -3.08
C ARG A 71 -22.51 2.26 -3.63
N ALA A 72 -23.21 2.16 -4.77
CA ALA A 72 -23.59 0.87 -5.34
C ALA A 72 -23.20 0.78 -6.83
N LEU A 73 -22.82 -0.41 -7.30
CA LEU A 73 -22.49 -0.65 -8.71
C LEU A 73 -23.78 -0.68 -9.56
N PRO A 74 -23.85 -0.19 -10.80
CA PRO A 74 -24.99 -0.46 -11.67
C PRO A 74 -25.18 -1.98 -11.91
N TRP A 75 -26.41 -2.46 -12.02
CA TRP A 75 -26.73 -3.89 -12.21
C TRP A 75 -25.90 -4.59 -13.30
N PRO A 76 -25.63 -4.00 -14.48
CA PRO A 76 -24.84 -4.65 -15.53
C PRO A 76 -23.41 -4.99 -15.08
N LEU A 77 -22.92 -4.39 -13.99
CA LEU A 77 -21.61 -4.64 -13.40
C LEU A 77 -21.66 -5.60 -12.20
N ARG A 78 -22.84 -5.89 -11.65
CA ARG A 78 -23.00 -6.75 -10.44
C ARG A 78 -22.88 -8.25 -10.73
N GLY A 79 -23.03 -8.66 -12.00
CA GLY A 79 -22.91 -10.05 -12.46
C GLY A 79 -21.66 -10.33 -13.30
N VAL A 80 -20.71 -9.40 -13.36
CA VAL A 80 -19.45 -9.58 -14.09
C VAL A 80 -18.47 -10.47 -13.31
N HIS A 81 -18.76 -10.73 -12.03
CA HIS A 81 -17.94 -11.61 -11.21
C HIS A 81 -18.39 -13.08 -11.34
N ARG A 82 -17.52 -13.94 -11.88
CA ARG A 82 -17.74 -15.39 -11.84
C ARG A 82 -17.80 -15.84 -10.37
N ALA A 83 -18.56 -16.88 -10.04
CA ALA A 83 -18.55 -17.45 -8.68
C ALA A 83 -17.14 -17.88 -8.18
N SER A 84 -16.20 -18.09 -9.11
CA SER A 84 -14.77 -18.31 -8.82
C SER A 84 -13.99 -17.05 -8.42
N GLU A 85 -14.54 -15.85 -8.64
CA GLU A 85 -13.94 -14.56 -8.27
C GLU A 85 -14.31 -14.12 -6.85
N LEU A 86 -15.28 -14.80 -6.22
CA LEU A 86 -15.61 -14.61 -4.80
C LEU A 86 -15.01 -15.71 -3.91
N LEU A 87 -14.47 -16.78 -4.49
CA LEU A 87 -13.76 -17.84 -3.80
C LEU A 87 -12.29 -17.44 -3.61
N LEU A 88 -11.85 -17.28 -2.37
CA LEU A 88 -10.44 -17.03 -2.09
C LEU A 88 -9.60 -18.31 -2.18
N LEU A 89 -10.04 -19.37 -1.49
CA LEU A 89 -9.32 -20.63 -1.45
C LEU A 89 -10.25 -21.80 -1.12
N ARG A 90 -9.85 -23.02 -1.51
CA ARG A 90 -10.53 -24.27 -1.18
C ARG A 90 -9.56 -25.23 -0.50
N VAL A 91 -9.93 -25.75 0.67
CA VAL A 91 -9.16 -26.77 1.39
C VAL A 91 -10.04 -28.00 1.59
N ASN A 92 -9.65 -29.14 1.01
CA ASN A 92 -10.38 -30.41 1.13
C ASN A 92 -11.87 -30.34 0.75
N GLY A 93 -12.22 -29.49 -0.23
CA GLY A 93 -13.61 -29.30 -0.67
C GLY A 93 -14.41 -28.28 0.16
N VAL A 94 -13.80 -27.67 1.19
CA VAL A 94 -14.36 -26.54 1.92
C VAL A 94 -13.93 -25.25 1.23
N ASP A 95 -14.91 -24.50 0.77
CA ASP A 95 -14.74 -23.20 0.13
C ASP A 95 -14.65 -22.08 1.16
N MET A 96 -13.69 -21.17 0.97
CA MET A 96 -13.62 -19.90 1.67
C MET A 96 -13.95 -18.78 0.68
N GLN A 97 -14.98 -18.01 0.98
CA GLN A 97 -15.32 -16.83 0.20
C GLN A 97 -14.46 -15.64 0.66
N ILE A 98 -14.27 -14.65 -0.23
CA ILE A 98 -13.55 -13.42 0.08
C ILE A 98 -14.14 -12.71 1.31
N PRO A 99 -15.47 -12.52 1.47
CA PRO A 99 -16.02 -11.92 2.68
C PRO A 99 -15.64 -12.67 3.97
N ASP A 100 -15.66 -14.02 3.93
CA ASP A 100 -15.26 -14.85 5.07
C ASP A 100 -13.78 -14.70 5.37
N ALA A 101 -12.94 -14.66 4.34
CA ALA A 101 -11.51 -14.44 4.49
C ALA A 101 -11.22 -13.07 5.11
N ILE A 102 -11.86 -12.02 4.61
CA ILE A 102 -11.68 -10.68 5.15
C ILE A 102 -12.13 -10.66 6.62
N ALA A 103 -13.23 -11.33 7.02
CA ALA A 103 -13.60 -11.46 8.43
C ALA A 103 -12.54 -12.18 9.30
N GLN A 104 -11.76 -13.11 8.74
CA GLN A 104 -10.63 -13.74 9.44
C GLN A 104 -9.37 -12.87 9.47
N LEU A 105 -9.31 -11.84 8.61
CA LEU A 105 -8.26 -10.83 8.60
C LEU A 105 -8.50 -9.71 9.63
N ASP A 106 -9.37 -9.90 10.62
CA ASP A 106 -9.64 -8.90 11.68
C ASP A 106 -8.39 -8.50 12.48
N PHE A 107 -7.36 -9.36 12.52
CA PHE A 107 -6.06 -9.01 13.11
C PHE A 107 -5.31 -7.90 12.35
N LEU A 108 -5.65 -7.66 11.08
CA LEU A 108 -5.05 -6.58 10.29
C LEU A 108 -5.37 -5.19 10.87
N TRP A 109 -6.46 -5.05 11.63
CA TRP A 109 -6.76 -3.82 12.35
C TRP A 109 -5.75 -3.51 13.46
N ASP A 110 -5.13 -4.55 14.03
CA ASP A 110 -4.07 -4.39 15.02
C ASP A 110 -2.71 -4.10 14.36
N GLU A 111 -2.60 -4.26 13.03
CA GLU A 111 -1.42 -3.92 12.21
C GLU A 111 -1.59 -2.58 11.48
N ALA A 112 -1.45 -1.47 12.21
CA ALA A 112 -1.55 -0.10 11.67
C ALA A 112 -0.76 0.12 10.37
N ARG A 113 0.39 -0.56 10.21
CA ARG A 113 1.24 -0.48 9.02
C ARG A 113 0.55 -0.89 7.73
N LEU A 114 -0.32 -1.90 7.75
CA LEU A 114 -0.99 -2.34 6.51
C LEU A 114 -2.12 -1.37 6.14
N THR A 115 -2.91 -0.94 7.13
CA THR A 115 -3.96 0.07 6.98
C THR A 115 -3.38 1.36 6.38
N ASP A 116 -2.26 1.84 6.93
CA ASP A 116 -1.56 3.03 6.45
C ASP A 116 -1.11 2.89 5.00
N ARG A 117 -0.62 1.70 4.62
CA ARG A 117 -0.20 1.42 3.23
C ARG A 117 -1.38 1.47 2.26
N LEU A 118 -2.54 0.93 2.64
CA LEU A 118 -3.74 0.94 1.78
C LEU A 118 -4.25 2.37 1.58
N VAL A 119 -4.38 3.14 2.66
CA VAL A 119 -4.78 4.55 2.58
C VAL A 119 -3.79 5.34 1.70
N THR A 120 -2.49 5.16 1.93
CA THR A 120 -1.45 5.81 1.13
C THR A 120 -1.58 5.47 -0.35
N ALA A 121 -1.82 4.19 -0.69
CA ALA A 121 -2.03 3.78 -2.07
C ALA A 121 -3.24 4.48 -2.71
N CYS A 122 -4.36 4.61 -1.99
CA CYS A 122 -5.54 5.34 -2.48
C CYS A 122 -5.24 6.83 -2.71
N LEU A 123 -4.55 7.50 -1.78
CA LEU A 123 -4.18 8.91 -1.91
C LEU A 123 -3.23 9.14 -3.09
N LEU A 124 -2.26 8.25 -3.29
CA LEU A 124 -1.37 8.30 -4.44
C LEU A 124 -2.11 8.09 -5.76
N GLN A 125 -3.06 7.15 -5.79
CA GLN A 125 -3.85 6.88 -6.99
C GLN A 125 -4.76 8.06 -7.33
N GLU A 126 -5.38 8.70 -6.34
CA GLU A 126 -6.15 9.94 -6.52
C GLU A 126 -5.27 11.04 -7.13
N GLU A 127 -4.11 11.31 -6.53
CA GLU A 127 -3.19 12.37 -7.00
C GLU A 127 -2.70 12.11 -8.44
N LEU A 128 -2.37 10.86 -8.75
CA LEU A 128 -1.93 10.45 -10.09
C LEU A 128 -3.08 10.47 -11.11
N TYR A 129 -4.32 10.33 -10.67
CA TYR A 129 -5.48 10.48 -11.53
C TYR A 129 -5.77 11.96 -11.83
N GLU A 130 -5.72 12.83 -10.83
CA GLU A 130 -5.97 14.27 -10.99
C GLU A 130 -4.83 14.98 -11.75
N SER A 131 -3.59 14.56 -11.51
CA SER A 131 -2.39 15.11 -12.15
C SER A 131 -1.53 14.02 -12.77
N PRO A 132 -1.95 13.45 -13.91
CA PRO A 132 -1.29 12.32 -14.55
C PRO A 132 0.16 12.59 -14.91
N ILE A 133 0.98 11.55 -14.75
CA ILE A 133 2.38 11.55 -15.14
C ILE A 133 2.51 10.71 -16.41
N ALA A 134 2.83 11.37 -17.52
CA ALA A 134 3.09 10.70 -18.77
C ALA A 134 4.54 10.18 -18.81
N PHE A 135 4.71 9.01 -19.43
CA PHE A 135 6.00 8.43 -19.76
C PHE A 135 6.05 8.20 -21.26
N SER A 136 7.18 8.54 -21.88
CA SER A 136 7.53 8.03 -23.20
C SER A 136 7.92 6.55 -23.11
N GLU A 137 7.89 5.84 -24.24
CA GLU A 137 8.31 4.44 -24.32
C GLU A 137 9.76 4.25 -23.84
N ALA A 138 10.65 5.21 -24.16
CA ALA A 138 12.05 5.16 -23.73
C ALA A 138 12.19 5.26 -22.21
N GLU A 139 11.44 6.17 -21.58
CA GLU A 139 11.47 6.34 -20.12
C GLU A 139 10.88 5.12 -19.39
N LEU A 140 9.82 4.50 -19.95
CA LEU A 140 9.26 3.27 -19.39
C LEU A 140 10.25 2.11 -19.50
N GLN A 141 10.96 1.99 -20.64
CA GLN A 141 11.99 0.97 -20.82
C GLN A 141 13.15 1.15 -19.82
N GLU A 142 13.60 2.39 -19.59
CA GLU A 142 14.61 2.70 -18.58
C GLU A 142 14.13 2.34 -17.16
N ALA A 143 12.86 2.60 -16.86
CA ALA A 143 12.25 2.22 -15.59
C ALA A 143 12.19 0.69 -15.41
N VAL A 144 11.83 -0.06 -16.45
CA VAL A 144 11.85 -1.54 -16.43
C VAL A 144 13.25 -2.06 -16.20
N ASP A 145 14.25 -1.49 -16.86
CA ASP A 145 15.64 -1.90 -16.69
C ASP A 145 16.16 -1.56 -15.28
N ALA A 146 15.78 -0.40 -14.72
CA ALA A 146 16.09 -0.03 -13.35
C ALA A 146 15.41 -0.96 -12.33
N PHE A 147 14.13 -1.28 -12.54
CA PHE A 147 13.36 -2.23 -11.74
C PHE A 147 14.05 -3.60 -11.69
N ARG A 148 14.47 -4.09 -12.87
CA ARG A 148 15.18 -5.37 -13.00
C ARG A 148 16.54 -5.34 -12.30
N ARG A 149 17.33 -4.28 -12.49
CA ARG A 149 18.63 -4.12 -11.80
C ARG A 149 18.47 -4.11 -10.28
N ALA A 150 17.51 -3.34 -9.77
CA ALA A 150 17.26 -3.23 -8.32
C ALA A 150 16.85 -4.55 -7.67
N ARG A 151 16.23 -5.46 -8.43
CA ARG A 151 15.75 -6.77 -7.97
C ARG A 151 16.62 -7.95 -8.41
N GLY A 152 17.80 -7.68 -9.00
CA GLY A 152 18.70 -8.73 -9.47
C GLY A 152 18.17 -9.55 -10.66
N LEU A 153 17.15 -9.05 -11.38
CA LEU A 153 16.51 -9.71 -12.52
C LEU A 153 17.33 -9.53 -13.82
N VAL A 154 18.61 -9.86 -13.73
CA VAL A 154 19.63 -9.50 -14.74
C VAL A 154 19.48 -10.26 -16.06
N THR A 155 18.77 -11.38 -16.09
CA THR A 155 18.48 -12.13 -17.32
C THR A 155 16.97 -12.18 -17.61
N ALA A 156 16.62 -12.39 -18.88
CA ALA A 156 15.23 -12.59 -19.29
C ALA A 156 14.63 -13.84 -18.63
N GLN A 157 15.43 -14.88 -18.38
CA GLN A 157 14.98 -16.10 -17.72
C GLN A 157 14.59 -15.83 -16.26
N VAL A 158 15.47 -15.18 -15.49
CA VAL A 158 15.20 -14.83 -14.08
C VAL A 158 14.00 -13.87 -13.97
N THR A 159 13.85 -12.96 -14.94
CA THR A 159 12.68 -12.07 -14.99
C THR A 159 11.39 -12.85 -15.20
N ARG A 160 11.36 -13.83 -16.13
CA ARG A 160 10.18 -14.68 -16.36
C ARG A 160 9.84 -15.53 -15.15
N GLU A 161 10.82 -16.17 -14.51
CA GLU A 161 10.61 -16.96 -13.29
C GLU A 161 10.04 -16.10 -12.15
N TRP A 162 10.55 -14.86 -12.00
CA TRP A 162 10.00 -13.91 -11.05
C TRP A 162 8.55 -13.53 -11.40
N MET A 163 8.24 -13.26 -12.66
CA MET A 163 6.87 -12.97 -13.10
C MET A 163 5.92 -14.15 -12.85
N GLU A 164 6.35 -15.38 -13.15
CA GLU A 164 5.57 -16.60 -12.90
C GLU A 164 5.27 -16.79 -11.41
N LEU A 165 6.28 -16.59 -10.55
CA LEU A 165 6.10 -16.65 -9.09
C LEU A 165 5.09 -15.62 -8.58
N HIS A 166 5.05 -14.44 -9.20
CA HIS A 166 4.13 -13.35 -8.84
C HIS A 166 2.83 -13.37 -9.66
N SER A 167 2.63 -14.38 -10.52
CA SER A 167 1.47 -14.51 -11.42
C SER A 167 1.24 -13.27 -12.32
N LEU A 168 2.32 -12.64 -12.79
CA LEU A 168 2.28 -11.43 -13.61
C LEU A 168 2.44 -11.76 -15.10
N SER A 169 1.61 -11.14 -15.95
CA SER A 169 1.87 -11.05 -17.38
C SER A 169 2.87 -9.93 -17.69
N VAL A 170 3.35 -9.86 -18.94
CA VAL A 170 4.24 -8.77 -19.39
C VAL A 170 3.57 -7.40 -19.22
N ARG A 171 2.27 -7.32 -19.55
CA ARG A 171 1.51 -6.08 -19.36
C ARG A 171 1.39 -5.71 -17.89
N ASP A 172 1.14 -6.69 -17.01
CA ASP A 172 1.04 -6.42 -15.57
C ASP A 172 2.39 -5.96 -14.99
N LEU A 173 3.51 -6.47 -15.52
CA LEU A 173 4.85 -5.97 -15.18
C LEU A 173 5.03 -4.51 -15.63
N GLU A 174 4.65 -4.18 -16.87
CA GLU A 174 4.75 -2.81 -17.38
C GLU A 174 3.88 -1.84 -16.56
N GLU A 175 2.65 -2.23 -16.22
CA GLU A 175 1.74 -1.44 -15.37
C GLU A 175 2.30 -1.26 -13.95
N LEU A 176 2.85 -2.32 -13.36
CA LEU A 176 3.52 -2.26 -12.05
C LEU A 176 4.70 -1.29 -12.06
N VAL A 177 5.57 -1.39 -13.07
CA VAL A 177 6.75 -0.54 -13.20
C VAL A 177 6.34 0.91 -13.48
N ALA A 178 5.35 1.13 -14.33
CA ALA A 178 4.81 2.46 -14.60
C ALA A 178 4.23 3.10 -13.32
N GLY A 179 3.54 2.31 -12.49
CA GLY A 179 3.04 2.74 -11.18
C GLY A 179 4.18 3.14 -10.23
N GLU A 180 5.20 2.30 -10.08
CA GLU A 180 6.37 2.61 -9.24
C GLU A 180 7.11 3.88 -9.74
N ALA A 181 7.29 4.02 -11.05
CA ALA A 181 7.93 5.18 -11.66
C ALA A 181 7.09 6.46 -11.50
N ALA A 182 5.76 6.37 -11.63
CA ALA A 182 4.84 7.47 -11.41
C ALA A 182 4.92 7.99 -9.97
N VAL A 183 4.92 7.09 -8.98
CA VAL A 183 5.09 7.47 -7.56
C VAL A 183 6.44 8.14 -7.33
N ALA A 184 7.52 7.63 -7.94
CA ALA A 184 8.84 8.26 -7.83
C ALA A 184 8.87 9.68 -8.42
N ARG A 185 8.29 9.90 -9.61
CA ARG A 185 8.18 11.24 -10.22
C ARG A 185 7.27 12.17 -9.43
N LEU A 186 6.18 11.64 -8.87
CA LEU A 186 5.30 12.41 -7.99
C LEU A 186 6.08 12.90 -6.77
N ARG A 187 6.86 12.03 -6.14
CA ARG A 187 7.75 12.42 -5.04
C ARG A 187 8.68 13.55 -5.43
N ASP A 188 9.38 13.42 -6.56
CA ASP A 188 10.31 14.46 -7.01
C ASP A 188 9.57 15.79 -7.28
N ARG A 189 8.36 15.72 -7.84
CA ARG A 189 7.50 16.89 -8.09
C ARG A 189 7.07 17.60 -6.80
N VAL A 190 6.58 16.86 -5.80
CA VAL A 190 6.06 17.48 -4.56
C VAL A 190 7.17 17.97 -3.63
N THR A 191 8.37 17.37 -3.73
CA THR A 191 9.53 17.76 -2.92
C THR A 191 10.45 18.77 -3.60
N ALA A 192 10.20 19.10 -4.87
CA ALA A 192 10.99 20.04 -5.65
C ALA A 192 11.10 21.40 -4.93
N GLY A 193 12.34 21.89 -4.77
CA GLY A 193 12.64 23.18 -4.14
C GLY A 193 12.57 23.20 -2.61
N GLN A 194 12.27 22.08 -1.95
CA GLN A 194 12.22 21.98 -0.49
C GLN A 194 13.41 21.21 0.10
N VAL A 195 14.10 20.41 -0.71
CA VAL A 195 15.18 19.50 -0.27
C VAL A 195 16.34 20.28 0.36
N GLU A 196 16.81 21.35 -0.27
CA GLU A 196 17.94 22.15 0.21
C GLU A 196 17.62 22.86 1.53
N SER A 197 16.44 23.48 1.64
CA SER A 197 16.02 24.18 2.86
C SER A 197 15.79 23.22 4.01
N TYR A 198 15.09 22.11 3.75
CA TYR A 198 14.84 21.09 4.77
C TYR A 198 16.15 20.52 5.32
N PHE A 199 17.10 20.19 4.43
CA PHE A 199 18.40 19.69 4.85
C PHE A 199 19.21 20.71 5.67
N ALA A 200 19.14 21.99 5.32
CA ALA A 200 19.83 23.04 6.07
C ALA A 200 19.30 23.17 7.50
N GLU A 201 17.99 22.99 7.71
CA GLU A 201 17.33 23.07 9.01
C GLU A 201 17.52 21.79 9.86
N HIS A 202 17.54 20.62 9.21
CA HIS A 202 17.54 19.31 9.88
C HIS A 202 18.85 18.53 9.69
N ARG A 203 19.96 19.22 9.42
CA ARG A 203 21.23 18.59 9.01
C ARG A 203 21.69 17.44 9.92
N GLY A 204 21.57 17.63 11.24
CA GLY A 204 22.01 16.65 12.24
C GLY A 204 21.24 15.32 12.20
N GLU A 205 20.02 15.31 11.65
CA GLU A 205 19.21 14.08 11.51
C GLU A 205 19.72 13.17 10.39
N PHE A 206 20.55 13.71 9.49
CA PHE A 206 21.09 12.97 8.35
C PHE A 206 22.54 12.52 8.58
N ASP A 207 23.09 12.76 9.77
CA ASP A 207 24.44 12.32 10.12
C ASP A 207 24.54 10.79 10.03
N ARG A 208 25.73 10.32 9.67
CA ARG A 208 26.01 8.89 9.50
C ARG A 208 27.04 8.45 10.51
N VAL A 209 26.94 7.19 10.91
CA VAL A 209 27.85 6.58 11.84
C VAL A 209 28.40 5.31 11.21
N ARG A 210 29.73 5.22 11.14
CA ARG A 210 30.40 3.97 10.78
C ARG A 210 30.55 3.14 12.03
N VAL A 211 30.09 1.90 11.98
CA VAL A 211 30.06 0.99 13.13
C VAL A 211 30.76 -0.32 12.81
N ALA A 212 31.32 -0.93 13.85
CA ALA A 212 31.52 -2.37 13.88
C ALA A 212 30.33 -3.01 14.62
N ARG A 213 29.79 -4.13 14.15
CA ARG A 213 28.58 -4.74 14.71
C ARG A 213 28.72 -6.25 14.93
N LEU A 214 28.04 -6.73 15.96
CA LEU A 214 27.86 -8.15 16.25
C LEU A 214 26.37 -8.42 16.39
N VAL A 215 25.84 -9.33 15.56
CA VAL A 215 24.41 -9.67 15.54
C VAL A 215 24.22 -11.05 16.15
N TYR A 216 23.25 -11.14 17.06
CA TYR A 216 22.91 -12.34 17.83
C TYR A 216 21.42 -12.65 17.69
N SER A 217 21.07 -13.93 17.65
CA SER A 217 19.67 -14.37 17.74
C SER A 217 19.12 -14.35 19.17
N ASP A 218 19.98 -14.22 20.18
CA ASP A 218 19.61 -14.25 21.60
C ASP A 218 20.09 -12.99 22.33
N GLN A 219 19.15 -12.32 23.00
CA GLN A 219 19.41 -11.07 23.73
C GLN A 219 20.42 -11.25 24.88
N THR A 220 20.43 -12.42 25.52
CA THR A 220 21.32 -12.68 26.66
C THR A 220 22.77 -12.75 26.21
N HIS A 221 23.04 -13.39 25.08
CA HIS A 221 24.37 -13.40 24.47
C HIS A 221 24.81 -12.01 24.02
N ALA A 222 23.92 -11.25 23.37
CA ALA A 222 24.21 -9.88 22.97
C ALA A 222 24.54 -9.00 24.18
N ARG A 223 23.75 -9.09 25.27
CA ARG A 223 24.00 -8.35 26.52
C ARG A 223 25.36 -8.71 27.12
N ARG A 224 25.70 -9.99 27.23
CA ARG A 224 27.01 -10.42 27.76
C ARG A 224 28.17 -9.92 26.92
N ALA A 225 28.04 -9.91 25.60
CA ALA A 225 29.08 -9.40 24.71
C ALA A 225 29.27 -7.88 24.90
N ALA A 226 28.18 -7.12 25.00
CA ALA A 226 28.23 -5.69 25.29
C ALA A 226 28.90 -5.40 26.64
N GLU A 227 28.51 -6.11 27.70
CA GLU A 227 29.10 -5.99 29.04
C GLU A 227 30.61 -6.27 29.03
N GLN A 228 31.05 -7.32 28.34
CA GLN A 228 32.49 -7.63 28.24
C GLN A 228 33.29 -6.50 27.59
N VAL A 229 32.75 -5.88 26.52
CA VAL A 229 33.44 -4.79 25.84
C VAL A 229 33.43 -3.53 26.72
N LEU A 230 32.32 -3.24 27.40
CA LEU A 230 32.22 -2.14 28.36
C LEU A 230 33.18 -2.31 29.56
N ASP A 231 33.40 -3.55 30.01
CA ASP A 231 34.37 -3.92 31.05
C ASP A 231 35.83 -3.91 30.55
N GLY A 232 36.08 -3.54 29.29
CA GLY A 232 37.40 -3.29 28.73
C GLY A 232 37.95 -4.40 27.82
N ALA A 233 37.15 -5.41 27.46
CA ALA A 233 37.56 -6.36 26.43
C ALA A 233 37.65 -5.67 25.05
N ASP A 234 38.61 -6.11 24.23
CA ASP A 234 38.68 -5.63 22.85
C ASP A 234 37.50 -6.17 22.03
N PHE A 235 36.79 -5.27 21.36
CA PHE A 235 35.60 -5.60 20.57
C PHE A 235 35.91 -6.59 19.46
N TYR A 236 37.05 -6.48 18.78
CA TYR A 236 37.40 -7.37 17.66
C TYR A 236 37.79 -8.76 18.14
N ALA A 237 38.44 -8.87 19.30
CA ALA A 237 38.68 -10.16 19.94
C ALA A 237 37.36 -10.85 20.37
N VAL A 238 36.39 -10.09 20.88
CA VAL A 238 35.04 -10.61 21.15
C VAL A 238 34.38 -11.05 19.84
N ALA A 239 34.44 -10.22 18.80
CA ALA A 239 33.88 -10.52 17.49
C ALA A 239 34.41 -11.84 16.90
N GLU A 240 35.74 -12.01 16.89
CA GLU A 240 36.40 -13.22 16.40
C GLU A 240 35.91 -14.47 17.17
N ARG A 241 35.86 -14.40 18.50
CA ARG A 241 35.42 -15.51 19.35
C ARG A 241 33.95 -15.87 19.11
N GLU A 242 33.06 -14.87 19.05
CA GLU A 242 31.63 -15.11 18.85
C GLU A 242 31.34 -15.64 17.44
N PHE A 243 32.09 -15.22 16.43
CA PHE A 243 32.03 -15.79 15.08
C PHE A 243 32.50 -17.26 15.04
N LEU A 244 33.66 -17.56 15.64
CA LEU A 244 34.19 -18.93 15.69
C LEU A 244 33.29 -19.91 16.46
N THR A 245 32.54 -19.41 17.45
CA THR A 245 31.57 -20.21 18.21
C THR A 245 30.19 -20.26 17.56
N GLY A 246 29.98 -19.57 16.44
CA GLY A 246 28.70 -19.51 15.71
C GLY A 246 27.60 -18.77 16.47
N ARG A 247 27.95 -17.95 17.46
CA ARG A 247 27.01 -17.19 18.31
C ARG A 247 26.66 -15.83 17.73
N ALA A 248 27.57 -15.27 16.93
CA ALA A 248 27.33 -14.06 16.17
C ALA A 248 27.55 -14.30 14.68
N SER A 249 26.81 -13.59 13.84
CA SER A 249 26.88 -13.67 12.37
C SER A 249 26.72 -12.27 11.74
N GLY A 250 26.86 -12.21 10.41
CA GLY A 250 26.65 -10.98 9.62
C GLY A 250 27.91 -10.18 9.34
N ASP A 251 27.73 -9.05 8.64
CA ASP A 251 28.83 -8.16 8.28
C ASP A 251 29.33 -7.39 9.50
N LEU A 252 30.64 -7.50 9.77
CA LEU A 252 31.29 -6.84 10.90
C LEU A 252 31.25 -5.31 10.80
N PHE A 253 31.31 -4.74 9.59
CA PHE A 253 31.31 -3.29 9.39
C PHE A 253 30.05 -2.83 8.68
N GLY A 254 29.55 -1.66 9.03
CA GLY A 254 28.41 -1.06 8.36
C GLY A 254 28.31 0.45 8.60
N ASP A 255 27.49 1.09 7.77
CA ASP A 255 27.18 2.50 7.89
C ASP A 255 25.69 2.65 8.23
N LEU A 256 25.39 3.26 9.38
CA LEU A 256 24.03 3.46 9.85
C LEU A 256 23.72 4.95 9.95
N PRO A 257 22.47 5.36 9.75
CA PRO A 257 21.99 6.66 10.20
C PRO A 257 22.19 6.87 11.70
N ALA A 258 22.56 8.09 12.12
CA ALA A 258 22.76 8.41 13.53
C ALA A 258 21.46 8.32 14.36
N ASP A 259 20.33 8.68 13.75
CA ASP A 259 18.99 8.63 14.35
C ASP A 259 18.51 7.18 14.64
N GLU A 260 19.01 6.18 13.92
CA GLU A 260 18.67 4.77 14.14
C GLU A 260 19.39 4.14 15.34
N LEU A 261 20.46 4.75 15.84
CA LEU A 261 21.29 4.16 16.90
C LEU A 261 20.66 4.20 18.29
N GLY A 262 19.53 4.92 18.44
CA GLY A 262 18.95 5.24 19.73
C GLY A 262 19.87 6.20 20.49
N GLN A 263 19.31 7.24 21.09
CA GLN A 263 20.11 8.08 21.96
C GLN A 263 20.58 7.22 23.14
N GLY A 264 21.89 6.95 23.23
CA GLY A 264 22.46 6.33 24.43
C GLY A 264 22.13 7.16 25.68
N GLU A 265 22.50 6.69 26.88
CA GLU A 265 22.21 7.40 28.14
C GLU A 265 22.69 8.87 28.16
N LYS A 266 23.63 9.24 27.27
CA LYS A 266 24.20 10.59 27.11
C LYS A 266 23.47 11.48 26.09
N GLY A 267 22.48 10.99 25.35
CA GLY A 267 21.79 11.76 24.31
C GLY A 267 22.53 11.91 22.97
N VAL A 268 23.88 11.82 22.98
CA VAL A 268 24.76 11.98 21.81
C VAL A 268 25.67 10.76 21.68
N VAL A 269 25.85 10.28 20.45
CA VAL A 269 26.71 9.15 20.09
C VAL A 269 28.09 9.66 19.65
N GLU A 270 29.16 9.13 20.21
CA GLU A 270 30.55 9.51 19.91
C GLU A 270 31.39 8.34 19.39
N ALA A 271 32.50 8.66 18.71
CA ALA A 271 33.47 7.65 18.29
C ALA A 271 34.06 6.92 19.51
N GLY A 272 33.98 5.59 19.49
CA GLY A 272 34.41 4.71 20.58
C GLY A 272 33.27 4.19 21.45
N ASP A 273 32.07 4.77 21.36
CA ASP A 273 30.91 4.29 22.12
C ASP A 273 30.54 2.86 21.75
N VAL A 274 30.06 2.12 22.73
CA VAL A 274 29.49 0.77 22.57
C VAL A 274 28.01 0.85 22.90
N LEU A 275 27.18 0.51 21.94
CA LEU A 275 25.72 0.58 22.03
C LEU A 275 25.12 -0.82 21.99
N GLY A 276 24.02 -0.99 22.70
CA GLY A 276 23.19 -2.17 22.67
C GLY A 276 23.18 -3.00 23.96
N PRO A 277 22.51 -4.17 23.94
CA PRO A 277 21.92 -4.81 22.76
C PRO A 277 20.73 -4.03 22.17
N ILE A 278 20.83 -3.66 20.90
CA ILE A 278 19.78 -2.95 20.14
C ILE A 278 18.92 -4.01 19.43
N PRO A 279 17.58 -3.98 19.54
CA PRO A 279 16.72 -4.91 18.81
C PRO A 279 16.74 -4.61 17.31
N LEU A 280 16.90 -5.66 16.50
CA LEU A 280 16.90 -5.61 15.03
C LEU A 280 15.94 -6.69 14.50
N GLY A 281 14.64 -6.38 14.48
CA GLY A 281 13.61 -7.40 14.20
C GLY A 281 13.60 -8.46 15.31
N ASP A 282 13.88 -9.72 14.94
CA ASP A 282 13.98 -10.85 15.87
C ASP A 282 15.41 -11.06 16.40
N GLU A 283 16.37 -10.24 15.97
CA GLU A 283 17.79 -10.32 16.36
C GLU A 283 18.19 -9.15 17.27
N PHE A 284 19.41 -9.21 17.79
CA PHE A 284 20.00 -8.21 18.68
C PHE A 284 21.40 -7.84 18.22
N ALA A 285 21.67 -6.54 18.12
CA ALA A 285 22.96 -6.02 17.69
C ALA A 285 23.72 -5.34 18.85
N VAL A 286 25.02 -5.62 18.96
CA VAL A 286 25.98 -4.83 19.74
C VAL A 286 26.84 -4.05 18.76
N LEU A 287 26.88 -2.72 18.91
CA LEU A 287 27.55 -1.83 17.99
C LEU A 287 28.73 -1.15 18.69
N LYS A 288 29.87 -1.04 18.01
CA LYS A 288 30.97 -0.15 18.38
C LYS A 288 31.07 0.96 17.35
N VAL A 289 30.97 2.20 17.80
CA VAL A 289 31.04 3.38 16.95
C VAL A 289 32.48 3.64 16.56
N LEU A 290 32.75 3.68 15.26
CA LEU A 290 34.10 3.92 14.72
C LEU A 290 34.30 5.39 14.37
N SER A 291 33.31 6.02 13.76
CA SER A 291 33.33 7.45 13.43
C SER A 291 31.91 7.99 13.22
N VAL A 292 31.72 9.26 13.53
CA VAL A 292 30.51 10.02 13.22
C VAL A 292 30.85 10.99 12.08
N GLU A 293 30.09 10.91 10.99
CA GLU A 293 30.26 11.69 9.78
C GLU A 293 29.09 12.67 9.64
N THR A 294 29.41 13.97 9.63
CA THR A 294 28.41 15.01 9.40
C THR A 294 27.84 14.89 8.01
N ALA A 295 26.51 14.97 7.90
CA ALA A 295 25.82 14.85 6.64
C ALA A 295 26.28 15.91 5.63
N ALA A 296 26.42 15.47 4.38
CA ALA A 296 26.55 16.34 3.22
C ALA A 296 25.37 16.09 2.28
N LEU A 297 24.95 17.13 1.55
CA LEU A 297 23.86 17.03 0.59
C LEU A 297 24.35 16.38 -0.73
N ASP A 298 24.71 15.11 -0.63
CA ASP A 298 24.97 14.22 -1.76
C ASP A 298 23.65 13.59 -2.25
N ASP A 299 23.71 12.80 -3.33
CA ASP A 299 22.51 12.22 -3.95
C ASP A 299 21.78 11.24 -3.04
N ARG A 300 22.50 10.56 -2.13
CA ARG A 300 21.91 9.64 -1.16
C ARG A 300 21.12 10.42 -0.10
N THR A 301 21.70 11.49 0.42
CA THR A 301 21.05 12.38 1.38
C THR A 301 19.86 13.09 0.74
N ARG A 302 19.97 13.56 -0.52
CA ARG A 302 18.83 14.12 -1.27
C ARG A 302 17.66 13.14 -1.37
N GLN A 303 17.92 11.88 -1.72
CA GLN A 303 16.87 10.86 -1.80
C GLN A 303 16.20 10.61 -0.44
N ARG A 304 16.98 10.63 0.64
CA ARG A 304 16.46 10.44 2.00
C ARG A 304 15.62 11.64 2.45
N VAL A 305 16.10 12.86 2.25
CA VAL A 305 15.34 14.10 2.52
C VAL A 305 14.05 14.11 1.69
N GLY A 306 14.13 13.80 0.40
CA GLY A 306 12.95 13.70 -0.47
C GLY A 306 11.96 12.63 0.00
N ARG A 307 12.42 11.54 0.62
CA ARG A 307 11.51 10.56 1.22
C ARG A 307 10.82 11.11 2.46
N VAL A 308 11.53 11.79 3.34
CA VAL A 308 10.95 12.41 4.55
C VAL A 308 9.88 13.43 4.17
N LEU A 309 10.21 14.37 3.28
CA LEU A 309 9.27 15.38 2.78
C LEU A 309 8.03 14.76 2.11
N PHE A 310 8.22 13.63 1.42
CA PHE A 310 7.11 12.91 0.80
C PHE A 310 6.20 12.23 1.80
N ASP A 311 6.79 11.60 2.81
CA ASP A 311 6.05 10.96 3.89
C ASP A 311 5.27 12.01 4.69
N GLU A 312 5.84 13.19 4.94
CA GLU A 312 5.15 14.35 5.52
C GLU A 312 3.99 14.85 4.65
N TRP A 313 4.21 14.96 3.33
CA TRP A 313 3.17 15.35 2.39
C TRP A 313 2.00 14.36 2.37
N ILE A 314 2.29 13.04 2.38
CA ILE A 314 1.26 12.00 2.51
C ILE A 314 0.51 12.13 3.84
N ALA A 315 1.23 12.33 4.94
CA ALA A 315 0.61 12.49 6.26
C ALA A 315 -0.34 13.69 6.29
N GLU A 316 0.01 14.80 5.64
CA GLU A 316 -0.87 15.97 5.54
C GLU A 316 -2.09 15.72 4.65
N ARG A 317 -1.90 15.09 3.47
CA ARG A 317 -3.03 14.67 2.62
C ARG A 317 -4.00 13.78 3.38
N ARG A 318 -3.48 12.83 4.17
CA ARG A 318 -4.28 11.93 5.00
C ARG A 318 -5.14 12.67 6.02
N LYS A 319 -4.61 13.68 6.73
CA LYS A 319 -5.40 14.46 7.70
C LYS A 319 -6.60 15.17 7.08
N SER A 320 -6.46 15.59 5.82
CA SER A 320 -7.53 16.27 5.07
C SER A 320 -8.47 15.31 4.34
N ALA A 321 -8.08 14.04 4.19
CA ALA A 321 -8.80 13.06 3.40
C ALA A 321 -10.00 12.50 4.19
N LYS A 322 -11.11 12.30 3.48
CA LYS A 322 -12.24 11.56 4.01
C LYS A 322 -12.01 10.07 3.78
N ILE A 323 -11.65 9.33 4.82
CA ILE A 323 -11.37 7.89 4.76
C ILE A 323 -12.62 7.15 5.24
N GLU A 324 -13.19 6.30 4.38
CA GLU A 324 -14.32 5.44 4.71
C GLU A 324 -13.90 3.98 4.48
N TRP A 325 -14.00 3.15 5.52
CA TRP A 325 -13.78 1.70 5.42
C TRP A 325 -15.12 0.99 5.26
N PHE A 326 -15.24 0.14 4.24
CA PHE A 326 -16.46 -0.63 3.94
C PHE A 326 -16.47 -2.02 4.58
N TRP A 327 -15.48 -2.31 5.42
CA TRP A 327 -15.31 -3.54 6.17
C TRP A 327 -14.62 -3.22 7.52
N GLY A 328 -14.80 -4.08 8.52
CA GLY A 328 -14.31 -3.86 9.90
C GLY A 328 -15.38 -3.31 10.86
N ASN A 329 -15.12 -3.37 12.16
CA ASN A 329 -16.02 -2.81 13.18
C ASN A 329 -16.02 -1.27 13.10
N THR A 330 -17.20 -0.66 12.98
CA THR A 330 -17.42 0.79 12.86
C THR A 330 -16.72 1.60 13.96
N ALA A 331 -16.58 1.03 15.16
CA ALA A 331 -15.90 1.69 16.28
C ALA A 331 -14.37 1.78 16.13
N ARG A 332 -13.76 0.92 15.30
CA ARG A 332 -12.31 0.92 15.01
C ARG A 332 -11.97 1.77 13.79
N THR A 333 -12.87 1.81 12.82
CA THR A 333 -12.70 2.57 11.57
C THR A 333 -12.80 4.08 11.75
N ASP A 334 -13.56 4.55 12.74
CA ASP A 334 -13.74 5.99 13.05
C ASP A 334 -12.56 6.59 13.84
N SER A 335 -11.64 5.76 14.36
CA SER A 335 -10.48 6.18 15.18
C SER A 335 -9.15 6.26 14.41
N LEU A 336 -9.17 6.00 13.10
CA LEU A 336 -8.01 5.90 12.19
C LEU A 336 -8.05 6.97 11.10
#